data_AF-A0A158CLG3-F1
#
_entry.id   AF-A0A158CLG3-F1
#
_cell.length_a   1.000
_cell.length_b   1.000
_cell.length_c   1.000
_cell.angle_alpha   90.00
_cell.angle_beta   90.00
_cell.angle_gamma   90.00
#
_symmetry.space_group_name_H-M   'P 1'
#
loop_
_entity.id
_entity.type
_entity.pdbx_description
1 polymer ?
#
loop_
_entity_poly.entity_id
_entity_poly.type
_entity_poly.pdbx_seq_one_letter_code
_entity_poly.pdbx_strand_id
1 'polypeptide(L)'
;MNTSTTTTDARIEGVQGFIVPMHCTDLPATMQFFIARLGFRLDAIFPADGPRTAILSRDGFNLKLGLDVRDGEGITTLNVLCDDPAQLPGEIRELVAPNGVVVRLLHANPPMILPPTRQQLVLSHAGDDAHWSVGRAGMRYRDLLPERHGGAFIASHIRILEGGPVPDYVHCHKIRFQTIFCRKGWVRLVYEGQGEPFILEAGDCVLQPPEIRHRVLESSAGAEVIELGSPAEHITMADHDMTLPSPLYDPEHDFNGQRFVRHVAKHAAWKPWKSQGFVVADTGIGAATNGLAGVRVVRAEGAGQEVSRMHDTEFCFFLVLAGSLDVAQGEQRWRLATDDSIAIPGKLPYTFTRCSPDLELLEVTLPADFSLA
;
A
#
# COMPACT_ATOMS: atom_id res chain seq x y z
N MET A 1 -1.71 -39.90 32.67
CA MET A 1 -1.29 -39.91 31.25
C MET A 1 -0.88 -38.51 30.91
N ASN A 2 0.43 -38.22 30.86
CA ASN A 2 0.96 -36.91 30.55
C ASN A 2 1.24 -36.89 29.04
N THR A 3 0.45 -36.15 28.27
CA THR A 3 0.68 -35.92 26.85
C THR A 3 1.78 -34.88 26.71
N SER A 4 3.00 -35.34 26.44
CA SER A 4 4.12 -34.52 25.99
C SER A 4 3.81 -33.97 24.61
N THR A 5 3.33 -32.72 24.53
CA THR A 5 3.34 -31.92 23.31
C THR A 5 4.78 -31.54 23.00
N THR A 6 5.42 -32.28 22.11
CA THR A 6 6.71 -31.93 21.51
C THR A 6 6.61 -30.57 20.82
N THR A 7 7.43 -29.63 21.28
CA THR A 7 7.73 -28.33 20.66
C THR A 7 8.33 -28.54 19.27
N THR A 8 7.46 -28.66 18.25
CA THR A 8 7.86 -28.78 16.83
C THR A 8 8.10 -27.44 16.15
N ASP A 9 7.79 -26.33 16.81
CA ASP A 9 7.83 -24.98 16.20
C ASP A 9 9.04 -24.14 16.62
N ALA A 10 10.00 -24.73 17.35
CA ALA A 10 11.23 -24.03 17.73
C ALA A 10 12.12 -23.79 16.50
N ARG A 11 12.70 -22.59 16.41
CA ARG A 11 13.69 -22.27 15.37
C ARG A 11 14.86 -23.24 15.46
N ILE A 12 15.27 -23.82 14.33
CA ILE A 12 16.48 -24.65 14.26
C ILE A 12 17.70 -23.74 14.47
N GLU A 13 18.42 -23.98 15.56
CA GLU A 13 19.68 -23.27 15.86
C GLU A 13 20.82 -23.79 14.97
N GLY A 14 21.79 -22.93 14.67
CA GLY A 14 23.00 -23.33 13.95
C GLY A 14 22.81 -23.64 12.46
N VAL A 15 21.69 -23.27 11.83
CA VAL A 15 21.54 -23.34 10.36
C VAL A 15 22.53 -22.37 9.71
N GLN A 16 23.47 -22.91 8.92
CA GLN A 16 24.55 -22.13 8.28
C GLN A 16 24.30 -21.81 6.80
N GLY A 17 23.29 -22.42 6.18
CA GLY A 17 22.94 -22.20 4.78
C GLY A 17 22.06 -23.30 4.21
N PHE A 18 21.69 -23.16 2.94
CA PHE A 18 20.90 -24.13 2.19
C PHE A 18 21.64 -24.52 0.92
N ILE A 19 21.53 -25.79 0.53
CA ILE A 19 22.03 -26.29 -0.76
C ILE A 19 20.86 -26.83 -1.57
N VAL A 20 20.69 -26.30 -2.78
CA VAL A 20 19.58 -26.67 -3.66
C VAL A 20 20.09 -27.63 -4.73
N PRO A 21 19.60 -28.89 -4.78
CA PRO A 21 20.03 -29.84 -5.80
C PRO A 21 19.39 -29.52 -7.17
N MET A 22 20.16 -29.75 -8.23
CA MET A 22 19.72 -29.73 -9.61
C MET A 22 20.28 -30.93 -10.38
N HIS A 23 19.40 -31.67 -11.03
CA HIS A 23 19.77 -32.69 -12.00
C HIS A 23 20.55 -32.07 -13.17
N CYS A 24 21.57 -32.80 -13.64
CA CYS A 24 22.35 -32.45 -14.82
C CYS A 24 22.58 -33.71 -15.66
N THR A 25 22.54 -33.56 -16.99
CA THR A 25 23.01 -34.57 -17.94
C THR A 25 24.37 -34.19 -18.53
N ASP A 26 24.66 -32.88 -18.62
CA ASP A 26 25.94 -32.29 -19.01
C ASP A 26 26.41 -31.34 -17.91
N LEU A 27 27.31 -31.82 -17.04
CA LEU A 27 27.82 -31.05 -15.91
C LEU A 27 28.71 -29.86 -16.34
N PRO A 28 29.70 -30.01 -17.25
CA PRO A 28 30.50 -28.89 -17.72
C PRO A 28 29.69 -27.76 -18.36
N ALA A 29 28.77 -28.08 -19.28
CA ALA A 29 27.98 -27.05 -19.96
C ALA A 29 27.04 -26.33 -18.99
N THR A 30 26.38 -27.08 -18.11
CA THR A 30 25.50 -26.51 -17.08
C THR A 30 26.28 -25.59 -16.14
N MET A 31 27.43 -26.04 -15.65
CA MET A 31 28.30 -25.23 -14.80
C MET A 31 28.73 -23.94 -15.49
N GLN A 32 29.20 -24.01 -16.74
CA GLN A 32 29.60 -22.84 -17.50
C GLN A 32 28.44 -21.85 -17.66
N PHE A 33 27.22 -22.32 -17.91
CA PHE A 33 26.03 -21.47 -17.98
C PHE A 33 25.81 -20.71 -16.67
N PHE A 34 25.76 -21.39 -15.53
CA PHE A 34 25.51 -20.75 -14.23
C PHE A 34 26.62 -19.75 -13.86
N ILE A 35 27.88 -20.07 -14.15
CA ILE A 35 29.01 -19.17 -13.90
C ILE A 35 28.97 -17.96 -14.83
N ALA A 36 28.88 -18.16 -16.15
CA ALA A 36 29.04 -17.08 -17.11
C ALA A 36 27.78 -16.19 -17.23
N ARG A 37 26.59 -16.78 -17.12
CA ARG A 37 25.31 -16.06 -17.30
C ARG A 37 24.74 -15.51 -16.01
N LEU A 38 24.90 -16.25 -14.91
CA LEU A 38 24.33 -15.89 -13.61
C LEU A 38 25.39 -15.52 -12.58
N GLY A 39 26.68 -15.52 -12.96
CA GLY A 39 27.79 -15.08 -12.13
C GLY A 39 27.98 -15.91 -10.85
N PHE A 40 27.65 -17.19 -10.89
CA PHE A 40 28.02 -18.12 -9.81
C PHE A 40 29.53 -18.35 -9.81
N ARG A 41 30.09 -18.71 -8.65
CA ARG A 41 31.45 -19.25 -8.53
C ARG A 41 31.41 -20.75 -8.27
N LEU A 42 32.44 -21.46 -8.72
CA LEU A 42 32.67 -22.85 -8.37
C LEU A 42 33.36 -22.93 -7.00
N ASP A 43 32.73 -23.59 -6.03
CA ASP A 43 33.32 -23.82 -4.70
C ASP A 43 33.96 -25.21 -4.59
N ALA A 44 33.31 -26.24 -5.16
CA ALA A 44 33.83 -27.60 -5.15
C ALA A 44 33.39 -28.38 -6.39
N ILE A 45 34.23 -29.30 -6.86
CA ILE A 45 33.92 -30.24 -7.94
C ILE A 45 34.55 -31.60 -7.61
N PHE A 46 33.79 -32.69 -7.78
CA PHE A 46 34.29 -34.02 -7.44
C PHE A 46 33.57 -35.17 -8.18
N PRO A 47 34.21 -36.35 -8.31
CA PRO A 47 35.64 -36.58 -8.08
C PRO A 47 36.51 -35.78 -9.08
N ALA A 48 37.81 -35.63 -8.80
CA ALA A 48 38.71 -34.88 -9.69
C ALA A 48 38.90 -35.60 -11.04
N ASP A 49 38.90 -36.94 -11.03
CA ASP A 49 38.91 -37.80 -12.20
C ASP A 49 37.47 -38.18 -12.60
N GLY A 50 36.93 -37.51 -13.62
CA GLY A 50 35.55 -37.70 -14.06
C GLY A 50 34.52 -37.05 -13.12
N PRO A 51 34.45 -35.71 -13.07
CA PRO A 51 33.49 -34.99 -12.24
C PRO A 51 32.04 -35.40 -12.47
N ARG A 52 31.32 -35.61 -11.36
CA ARG A 52 29.87 -35.94 -11.36
C ARG A 52 29.03 -34.97 -10.54
N THR A 53 29.68 -34.20 -9.68
CA THR A 53 29.06 -33.23 -8.80
C THR A 53 29.84 -31.92 -8.81
N ALA A 54 29.14 -30.80 -8.86
CA ALA A 54 29.69 -29.47 -8.61
C ALA A 54 28.85 -28.72 -7.58
N ILE A 55 29.50 -27.97 -6.69
CA ILE A 55 28.89 -27.05 -5.75
C ILE A 55 29.22 -25.63 -6.21
N LEU A 56 28.19 -24.86 -6.51
CA LEU A 56 28.29 -23.46 -6.94
C LEU A 56 27.68 -22.55 -5.89
N SER A 57 28.22 -21.34 -5.70
CA SER A 57 27.58 -20.33 -4.85
C SER A 57 27.55 -18.94 -5.47
N ARG A 58 26.57 -18.15 -5.02
CA ARG A 58 26.42 -16.72 -5.29
C ARG A 58 25.61 -16.06 -4.18
N ASP A 59 26.10 -14.96 -3.60
CA ASP A 59 25.36 -14.12 -2.65
C ASP A 59 24.62 -14.90 -1.53
N GLY A 60 25.26 -15.96 -1.00
CA GLY A 60 24.71 -16.82 0.06
C GLY A 60 23.81 -17.97 -0.41
N PHE A 61 23.52 -18.07 -1.70
CA PHE A 61 22.77 -19.16 -2.32
C PHE A 61 23.71 -20.23 -2.88
N ASN A 62 23.48 -21.51 -2.53
CA ASN A 62 24.32 -22.63 -2.96
C ASN A 62 23.53 -23.63 -3.82
N LEU A 63 24.12 -24.05 -4.94
CA LEU A 63 23.60 -25.05 -5.85
C LEU A 63 24.46 -26.31 -5.83
N LYS A 64 23.85 -27.49 -5.73
CA LYS A 64 24.49 -28.78 -6.03
C LYS A 64 24.04 -29.23 -7.41
N LEU A 65 24.91 -29.13 -8.40
CA LEU A 65 24.73 -29.77 -9.70
C LEU A 65 25.19 -31.22 -9.60
N GLY A 66 24.35 -32.18 -9.97
CA GLY A 66 24.70 -33.60 -9.86
C GLY A 66 24.12 -34.45 -10.98
N LEU A 67 24.96 -35.33 -11.55
CA LEU A 67 24.50 -36.43 -12.42
C LEU A 67 23.79 -37.54 -11.62
N ASP A 68 23.93 -37.53 -10.29
CA ASP A 68 23.33 -38.47 -9.34
C ASP A 68 21.94 -38.02 -8.84
N VAL A 69 21.59 -36.74 -9.04
CA VAL A 69 20.26 -36.21 -8.75
C VAL A 69 19.31 -36.76 -9.80
N ARG A 70 18.21 -37.43 -9.42
CA ARG A 70 17.35 -38.09 -10.39
C ARG A 70 16.56 -37.07 -11.22
N ASP A 71 16.16 -37.47 -12.41
CA ASP A 71 15.23 -36.66 -13.20
C ASP A 71 13.89 -36.52 -12.46
N GLY A 72 13.37 -35.30 -12.40
CA GLY A 72 12.24 -34.94 -11.52
C GLY A 72 12.58 -34.71 -10.05
N GLU A 73 13.83 -34.93 -9.62
CA GLU A 73 14.35 -34.51 -8.32
C GLU A 73 15.17 -33.19 -8.47
N GLY A 74 14.92 -32.22 -7.60
CA GLY A 74 15.55 -30.89 -7.65
C GLY A 74 14.68 -29.81 -8.30
N ILE A 75 15.24 -28.61 -8.47
CA ILE A 75 14.48 -27.48 -9.00
C ILE A 75 14.48 -27.45 -10.54
N THR A 76 13.31 -27.22 -11.12
CA THR A 76 13.10 -27.12 -12.57
C THR A 76 12.91 -25.68 -13.05
N THR A 77 12.65 -24.76 -12.13
CA THR A 77 12.53 -23.33 -12.40
C THR A 77 13.31 -22.54 -11.35
N LEU A 78 14.09 -21.55 -11.81
CA LEU A 78 14.82 -20.61 -10.97
C LEU A 78 14.38 -19.18 -11.30
N ASN A 79 13.74 -18.50 -10.37
CA ASN A 79 13.43 -17.08 -10.48
C ASN A 79 14.66 -16.26 -10.03
N VAL A 80 15.24 -15.48 -10.93
CA VAL A 80 16.43 -14.67 -10.70
C VAL A 80 16.04 -13.21 -10.64
N LEU A 81 16.28 -12.58 -9.50
CA LEU A 81 16.06 -11.16 -9.28
C LEU A 81 17.20 -10.35 -9.93
N CYS A 82 16.85 -9.34 -10.72
CA CYS A 82 17.78 -8.44 -11.39
C CYS A 82 17.16 -7.04 -11.58
N ASP A 83 17.96 -6.04 -11.95
CA ASP A 83 17.46 -4.68 -12.13
C ASP A 83 16.54 -4.56 -13.36
N ASP A 84 16.99 -5.13 -14.49
CA ASP A 84 16.25 -5.13 -15.76
C ASP A 84 16.01 -6.56 -16.29
N PRO A 85 14.82 -7.14 -16.11
CA PRO A 85 14.47 -8.45 -16.65
C PRO A 85 14.23 -8.45 -18.17
N ALA A 86 14.14 -7.28 -18.81
CA ALA A 86 14.00 -7.13 -20.26
C ALA A 86 15.34 -7.02 -21.00
N GLN A 87 16.47 -7.16 -20.29
CA GLN A 87 17.82 -7.10 -20.87
C GLN A 87 18.13 -8.21 -21.89
N LEU A 88 17.26 -9.23 -22.01
CA LEU A 88 17.38 -10.30 -22.99
C LEU A 88 16.71 -9.91 -24.32
N PRO A 89 17.29 -10.27 -25.48
CA PRO A 89 16.68 -9.97 -26.77
C PRO A 89 15.32 -10.67 -26.97
N GLY A 90 14.34 -9.93 -27.51
CA GLY A 90 12.98 -10.44 -27.81
C GLY A 90 11.99 -10.25 -26.66
N GLU A 91 10.81 -10.87 -26.76
CA GLU A 91 9.82 -10.88 -25.65
C GLU A 91 10.15 -11.94 -24.57
N ILE A 92 11.28 -12.61 -24.71
CA ILE A 92 11.67 -13.76 -23.90
C ILE A 92 12.31 -13.28 -22.58
N ARG A 93 11.64 -13.59 -21.46
CA ARG A 93 12.17 -13.37 -20.09
C ARG A 93 12.77 -14.63 -19.46
N GLU A 94 12.94 -15.68 -20.27
CA GLU A 94 13.35 -17.01 -19.83
C GLU A 94 14.63 -17.45 -20.52
N LEU A 95 15.57 -18.05 -19.78
CA LEU A 95 16.71 -18.77 -20.31
C LEU A 95 16.56 -20.24 -19.96
N VAL A 96 16.87 -21.14 -20.88
CA VAL A 96 16.90 -22.58 -20.57
C VAL A 96 18.35 -22.99 -20.41
N ALA A 97 18.71 -23.45 -19.21
CA ALA A 97 20.04 -23.99 -18.95
C ALA A 97 20.22 -25.35 -19.67
N PRO A 98 21.45 -25.82 -19.94
CA PRO A 98 21.69 -27.08 -20.63
C PRO A 98 21.07 -28.32 -19.97
N ASN A 99 20.83 -28.27 -18.66
CA ASN A 99 20.13 -29.31 -17.91
C ASN A 99 18.59 -29.17 -17.94
N GLY A 100 18.04 -28.24 -18.72
CA GLY A 100 16.60 -28.01 -18.87
C GLY A 100 15.96 -27.10 -17.82
N VAL A 101 16.73 -26.59 -16.84
CA VAL A 101 16.19 -25.64 -15.84
C VAL A 101 15.81 -24.33 -16.53
N VAL A 102 14.57 -23.90 -16.29
CA VAL A 102 14.06 -22.61 -16.79
C VAL A 102 14.42 -21.51 -15.80
N VAL A 103 15.24 -20.57 -16.25
CA VAL A 103 15.64 -19.39 -15.49
C VAL A 103 14.77 -18.21 -15.91
N ARG A 104 13.95 -17.69 -15.00
CA ARG A 104 13.07 -16.55 -15.21
C ARG A 104 13.67 -15.30 -14.60
N LEU A 105 13.89 -14.26 -15.40
CA LEU A 105 14.34 -12.98 -14.88
C LEU A 105 13.16 -12.19 -14.32
N LEU A 106 13.27 -11.74 -13.07
CA LEU A 106 12.30 -10.92 -12.35
C LEU A 106 12.97 -9.64 -11.86
N HIS A 107 12.20 -8.58 -11.61
CA HIS A 107 12.73 -7.38 -10.98
C HIS A 107 13.13 -7.66 -9.52
N ALA A 108 14.37 -7.33 -9.16
CA ALA A 108 14.82 -7.29 -7.77
C ALA A 108 14.06 -6.23 -6.97
N ASN A 109 13.78 -5.10 -7.61
CA ASN A 109 12.98 -4.02 -7.05
C ASN A 109 11.79 -3.73 -7.99
N PRO A 110 10.66 -4.43 -7.84
CA PRO A 110 9.54 -4.29 -8.78
C PRO A 110 9.02 -2.85 -8.82
N PRO A 111 8.77 -2.27 -10.02
CA PRO A 111 8.21 -0.93 -10.13
C PRO A 111 6.78 -0.88 -9.59
N MET A 112 6.34 0.30 -9.16
CA MET A 112 4.92 0.54 -8.87
C MET A 112 4.12 0.47 -10.18
N ILE A 113 3.01 -0.26 -10.16
CA ILE A 113 2.11 -0.42 -11.32
C ILE A 113 0.82 0.31 -11.00
N LEU A 114 0.45 1.28 -11.83
CA LEU A 114 -0.81 2.00 -11.72
C LEU A 114 -1.80 1.48 -12.77
N PRO A 115 -2.90 0.80 -12.37
CA PRO A 115 -3.95 0.43 -13.30
C PRO A 115 -4.67 1.66 -13.90
N PRO A 116 -5.23 1.56 -15.12
CA PRO A 116 -6.06 2.62 -15.67
C PRO A 116 -7.28 2.89 -14.78
N THR A 117 -7.51 4.16 -14.44
CA THR A 117 -8.68 4.57 -13.64
C THR A 117 -9.98 4.32 -14.39
N ARG A 118 -10.88 3.55 -13.79
CA ARG A 118 -12.24 3.28 -14.27
C ARG A 118 -13.26 3.86 -13.29
N GLN A 119 -13.57 5.14 -13.44
CA GLN A 119 -14.51 5.83 -12.56
C GLN A 119 -15.91 5.25 -12.63
N GLN A 120 -16.58 5.18 -11.48
CA GLN A 120 -17.96 4.76 -11.31
C GLN A 120 -18.61 5.57 -10.19
N LEU A 121 -19.93 5.75 -10.21
CA LEU A 121 -20.64 6.27 -9.05
C LEU A 121 -20.75 5.15 -8.02
N VAL A 122 -20.07 5.30 -6.89
CA VAL A 122 -19.98 4.25 -5.86
C VAL A 122 -20.48 4.81 -4.55
N LEU A 123 -21.44 4.13 -3.92
CA LEU A 123 -21.92 4.43 -2.59
C LEU A 123 -21.55 3.28 -1.65
N SER A 124 -21.09 3.59 -0.43
CA SER A 124 -20.84 2.60 0.62
C SER A 124 -21.51 3.05 1.91
N HIS A 125 -22.49 2.29 2.37
CA HIS A 125 -23.23 2.59 3.60
C HIS A 125 -22.61 1.90 4.82
N ALA A 126 -22.69 2.54 5.99
CA ALA A 126 -22.14 2.03 7.25
C ALA A 126 -23.16 1.28 8.13
N GLY A 127 -24.38 1.04 7.65
CA GLY A 127 -25.47 0.38 8.39
C GLY A 127 -25.21 -1.10 8.73
N ASP A 128 -26.21 -1.76 9.32
CA ASP A 128 -26.08 -3.12 9.91
C ASP A 128 -25.60 -4.20 8.91
N ASP A 129 -25.86 -4.01 7.61
CA ASP A 129 -25.42 -4.91 6.54
C ASP A 129 -23.99 -4.62 6.03
N ALA A 130 -23.28 -3.66 6.63
CA ALA A 130 -21.93 -3.29 6.24
C ALA A 130 -20.96 -4.46 6.45
N HIS A 131 -20.33 -4.91 5.35
CA HIS A 131 -19.36 -5.99 5.40
C HIS A 131 -18.01 -5.52 5.97
N TRP A 132 -17.52 -6.23 6.99
CA TRP A 132 -16.20 -6.04 7.57
C TRP A 132 -15.35 -7.30 7.37
N SER A 133 -14.23 -7.17 6.67
CA SER A 133 -13.24 -8.25 6.57
C SER A 133 -12.20 -8.14 7.68
N VAL A 134 -11.62 -9.28 8.08
CA VAL A 134 -10.47 -9.30 8.99
C VAL A 134 -9.20 -9.14 8.17
N GLY A 135 -8.40 -8.13 8.48
CA GLY A 135 -7.08 -7.91 7.88
C GLY A 135 -5.94 -8.25 8.83
N ARG A 136 -4.81 -7.56 8.69
CA ARG A 136 -3.61 -7.80 9.52
C ARG A 136 -3.86 -7.40 10.98
N ALA A 137 -3.14 -8.05 11.89
CA ALA A 137 -3.14 -7.71 13.32
C ALA A 137 -4.54 -7.60 13.99
N GLY A 138 -5.53 -8.36 13.49
CA GLY A 138 -6.90 -8.32 14.03
C GLY A 138 -7.72 -7.08 13.68
N MET A 139 -7.19 -6.20 12.81
CA MET A 139 -7.91 -5.02 12.33
C MET A 139 -9.08 -5.43 11.43
N ARG A 140 -10.20 -4.70 11.51
CA ARG A 140 -11.36 -4.90 10.63
C ARG A 140 -11.41 -3.84 9.56
N TYR A 141 -11.65 -4.24 8.31
CA TYR A 141 -11.68 -3.35 7.15
C TYR A 141 -13.07 -3.35 6.52
N ARG A 142 -13.62 -2.17 6.26
CA ARG A 142 -14.77 -1.97 5.39
C ARG A 142 -14.33 -1.23 4.14
N ASP A 143 -14.62 -1.82 2.98
CA ASP A 143 -14.31 -1.22 1.69
C ASP A 143 -15.27 -0.06 1.40
N LEU A 144 -14.72 1.13 1.17
CA LEU A 144 -15.47 2.35 0.86
C LEU A 144 -15.53 2.62 -0.64
N LEU A 145 -14.74 1.89 -1.42
CA LEU A 145 -14.68 1.97 -2.87
C LEU A 145 -14.61 0.56 -3.48
N PRO A 146 -15.72 -0.22 -3.42
CA PRO A 146 -15.86 -1.45 -4.17
C PRO A 146 -15.42 -1.28 -5.64
N GLU A 147 -14.79 -2.31 -6.21
CA GLU A 147 -14.15 -2.30 -7.55
C GLU A 147 -12.95 -1.36 -7.72
N ARG A 148 -12.61 -0.53 -6.71
CA ARG A 148 -11.34 0.21 -6.62
C ARG A 148 -11.06 1.12 -7.82
N HIS A 149 -12.11 1.55 -8.51
CA HIS A 149 -12.04 2.17 -9.84
C HIS A 149 -11.09 1.46 -10.81
N GLY A 150 -11.23 0.14 -10.93
CA GLY A 150 -10.35 -0.68 -11.77
C GLY A 150 -8.97 -0.93 -11.17
N GLY A 151 -8.84 -0.84 -9.83
CA GLY A 151 -7.58 -1.04 -9.10
C GLY A 151 -6.72 0.21 -8.94
N ALA A 152 -7.16 1.36 -9.48
CA ALA A 152 -6.41 2.61 -9.41
C ALA A 152 -6.42 3.25 -8.01
N PHE A 153 -7.45 2.99 -7.20
CA PHE A 153 -7.62 3.61 -5.88
C PHE A 153 -8.19 2.63 -4.85
N ILE A 154 -7.79 2.79 -3.60
CA ILE A 154 -8.41 2.15 -2.44
C ILE A 154 -8.92 3.24 -1.49
N ALA A 155 -10.08 3.00 -0.88
CA ALA A 155 -10.56 3.73 0.27
C ALA A 155 -11.10 2.72 1.30
N SER A 156 -10.55 2.74 2.50
CA SER A 156 -10.88 1.76 3.56
C SER A 156 -11.23 2.48 4.85
N HIS A 157 -12.29 2.00 5.52
CA HIS A 157 -12.54 2.31 6.92
C HIS A 157 -12.01 1.16 7.76
N ILE A 158 -11.01 1.43 8.60
CA ILE A 158 -10.29 0.47 9.43
C ILE A 158 -10.70 0.64 10.89
N ARG A 159 -11.05 -0.45 11.57
CA ARG A 159 -11.38 -0.50 13.00
C ARG A 159 -10.37 -1.33 13.78
N ILE A 160 -9.86 -0.77 14.88
CA ILE A 160 -9.00 -1.44 15.85
C ILE A 160 -9.78 -1.61 17.15
N LEU A 161 -10.26 -2.83 17.42
CA LEU A 161 -11.23 -3.06 18.49
C LEU A 161 -10.62 -2.96 19.89
N GLU A 162 -9.54 -3.71 20.14
CA GLU A 162 -8.95 -3.84 21.48
C GLU A 162 -8.04 -2.66 21.84
N GLY A 163 -7.31 -2.12 20.86
CA GLY A 163 -6.29 -1.10 21.09
C GLY A 163 -5.04 -1.67 21.78
N GLY A 164 -4.16 -0.78 22.24
CA GLY A 164 -2.86 -1.14 22.80
C GLY A 164 -1.75 -1.23 21.73
N PRO A 165 -0.64 -1.91 22.04
CA PRO A 165 0.48 -2.05 21.11
C PRO A 165 0.07 -2.75 19.81
N VAL A 166 0.46 -2.18 18.67
CA VAL A 166 0.22 -2.78 17.36
C VAL A 166 1.45 -3.61 16.98
N PRO A 167 1.29 -4.90 16.60
CA PRO A 167 2.41 -5.76 16.18
C PRO A 167 2.86 -5.44 14.75
N ASP A 168 3.16 -4.16 14.51
CA ASP A 168 3.67 -3.64 13.25
C ASP A 168 5.21 -3.64 13.25
N TYR A 169 5.81 -3.55 12.07
CA TYR A 169 7.25 -3.46 11.85
C TYR A 169 7.58 -2.24 10.98
N VAL A 170 8.85 -1.82 10.94
CA VAL A 170 9.25 -0.70 10.07
C VAL A 170 9.05 -1.14 8.62
N HIS A 171 8.24 -0.38 7.89
CA HIS A 171 7.93 -0.68 6.50
C HIS A 171 7.66 0.59 5.70
N CYS A 172 7.61 0.44 4.39
CA CYS A 172 7.17 1.50 3.48
C CYS A 172 6.34 0.91 2.33
N HIS A 173 5.67 1.79 1.58
CA HIS A 173 4.82 1.39 0.47
C HIS A 173 5.32 1.97 -0.86
N LYS A 174 5.25 1.15 -1.91
CA LYS A 174 5.44 1.60 -3.29
C LYS A 174 4.11 2.09 -3.87
N ILE A 175 3.85 3.36 -3.68
CA ILE A 175 2.56 3.99 -3.96
C ILE A 175 2.74 5.27 -4.77
N ARG A 176 1.66 5.68 -5.42
CA ARG A 176 1.50 7.02 -5.98
C ARG A 176 1.06 8.00 -4.91
N PHE A 177 0.18 7.61 -3.99
CA PHE A 177 -0.39 8.48 -2.96
C PHE A 177 -0.95 7.64 -1.82
N GLN A 178 -0.84 8.10 -0.58
CA GLN A 178 -1.54 7.53 0.57
C GLN A 178 -1.75 8.56 1.67
N THR A 179 -2.94 8.56 2.26
CA THR A 179 -3.23 9.33 3.46
C THR A 179 -3.98 8.45 4.46
N ILE A 180 -3.71 8.67 5.74
CA ILE A 180 -4.54 8.16 6.83
C ILE A 180 -5.16 9.34 7.57
N PHE A 181 -6.45 9.21 7.86
CA PHE A 181 -7.24 10.18 8.62
C PHE A 181 -7.78 9.48 9.86
N CYS A 182 -7.49 9.98 11.06
CA CYS A 182 -8.02 9.41 12.29
C CYS A 182 -9.49 9.79 12.43
N ARG A 183 -10.37 8.82 12.27
CA ARG A 183 -11.83 9.00 12.29
C ARG A 183 -12.38 9.07 13.72
N LYS A 184 -11.83 8.24 14.61
CA LYS A 184 -12.26 8.10 16.01
C LYS A 184 -11.11 7.57 16.86
N GLY A 185 -11.08 8.00 18.12
CA GLY A 185 -10.05 7.57 19.07
C GLY A 185 -8.71 8.23 18.75
N TRP A 186 -7.64 7.46 18.90
CA TRP A 186 -6.29 7.91 18.56
C TRP A 186 -5.39 6.76 18.10
N VAL A 187 -4.39 7.11 17.30
CA VAL A 187 -3.31 6.20 16.87
C VAL A 187 -1.95 6.88 17.06
N ARG A 188 -0.96 6.16 17.58
CA ARG A 188 0.41 6.65 17.75
C ARG A 188 1.33 6.03 16.71
N LEU A 189 2.04 6.88 15.98
CA LEU A 189 2.87 6.48 14.86
C LEU A 189 4.25 7.12 14.94
N VAL A 190 5.19 6.52 14.21
CA VAL A 190 6.52 7.08 13.98
C VAL A 190 6.85 7.00 12.49
N TYR A 191 7.45 8.06 11.97
CA TYR A 191 7.80 8.22 10.57
C TYR A 191 9.27 8.61 10.45
N GLU A 192 9.90 8.07 9.41
CA GLU A 192 11.24 8.44 9.00
C GLU A 192 11.37 9.96 8.81
N GLY A 193 12.41 10.54 9.39
CA GLY A 193 12.72 11.95 9.23
C GLY A 193 11.81 12.88 10.04
N GLN A 194 10.88 12.35 10.84
CA GLN A 194 9.89 13.15 11.60
C GLN A 194 10.17 13.19 13.11
N GLY A 195 11.29 12.63 13.56
CA GLY A 195 11.69 12.63 14.96
C GLY A 195 10.84 11.71 15.82
N GLU A 196 10.52 12.15 17.03
CA GLU A 196 9.81 11.34 18.02
C GLU A 196 8.40 10.91 17.56
N PRO A 197 7.92 9.73 17.99
CA PRO A 197 6.56 9.30 17.70
C PRO A 197 5.50 10.29 18.16
N PHE A 198 4.42 10.43 17.41
CA PHE A 198 3.31 11.34 17.72
C PHE A 198 1.96 10.63 17.64
N ILE A 199 0.94 11.27 18.22
CA ILE A 199 -0.44 10.80 18.21
C ILE A 199 -1.24 11.57 17.14
N LEU A 200 -2.03 10.86 16.36
CA LEU A 200 -3.15 11.40 15.60
C LEU A 200 -4.42 11.20 16.41
N GLU A 201 -5.09 12.29 16.74
CA GLU A 201 -6.41 12.29 17.38
C GLU A 201 -7.51 12.39 16.31
N ALA A 202 -8.76 12.13 16.68
CA ALA A 202 -9.89 12.25 15.75
C ALA A 202 -9.90 13.61 15.01
N GLY A 203 -9.91 13.56 13.68
CA GLY A 203 -9.80 14.72 12.80
C GLY A 203 -8.41 14.96 12.22
N ASP A 204 -7.35 14.47 12.89
CA ASP A 204 -5.98 14.60 12.39
C ASP A 204 -5.74 13.68 11.19
N CYS A 205 -4.84 14.08 10.30
CA CYS A 205 -4.41 13.23 9.21
C CYS A 205 -2.93 13.41 8.88
N VAL A 206 -2.37 12.40 8.21
CA VAL A 206 -1.04 12.51 7.61
C VAL A 206 -1.10 12.11 6.15
N LEU A 207 -0.24 12.75 5.37
CA LEU A 207 0.24 12.19 4.11
C LEU A 207 1.34 11.19 4.45
N GLN A 208 1.28 10.01 3.86
CA GLN A 208 2.36 9.04 3.87
C GLN A 208 2.97 9.04 2.46
N PRO A 209 4.01 9.84 2.21
CA PRO A 209 4.64 9.89 0.90
C PRO A 209 5.16 8.52 0.43
N PRO A 210 5.38 8.33 -0.87
CA PRO A 210 5.95 7.10 -1.39
C PRO A 210 7.27 6.73 -0.70
N GLU A 211 7.39 5.47 -0.30
CA GLU A 211 8.60 4.90 0.29
C GLU A 211 9.09 5.54 1.61
N ILE A 212 8.28 6.38 2.28
CA ILE A 212 8.58 6.81 3.65
C ILE A 212 8.49 5.61 4.61
N ARG A 213 9.55 5.36 5.40
CA ARG A 213 9.48 4.31 6.42
C ARG A 213 8.64 4.77 7.58
N HIS A 214 7.79 3.88 8.08
CA HIS A 214 6.91 4.17 9.19
C HIS A 214 6.50 2.92 9.94
N ARG A 215 5.89 3.15 11.10
CA ARG A 215 5.35 2.10 11.97
C ARG A 215 4.23 2.64 12.84
N VAL A 216 3.14 1.90 12.95
CA VAL A 216 2.11 2.10 13.97
C VAL A 216 2.58 1.47 15.27
N LEU A 217 2.64 2.25 16.35
CA LEU A 217 3.13 1.78 17.65
C LEU A 217 2.01 1.27 18.54
N GLU A 218 0.94 2.06 18.67
CA GLU A 218 -0.17 1.78 19.56
C GLU A 218 -1.44 2.54 19.13
N SER A 219 -2.60 2.10 19.60
CA SER A 219 -3.86 2.81 19.38
C SER A 219 -4.78 2.74 20.60
N SER A 220 -5.79 3.62 20.64
CA SER A 220 -6.90 3.44 21.58
C SER A 220 -7.75 2.23 21.22
N ALA A 221 -8.45 1.68 22.21
CA ALA A 221 -9.55 0.75 21.97
C ALA A 221 -10.65 1.43 21.14
N GLY A 222 -11.18 0.72 20.13
CA GLY A 222 -12.17 1.24 19.20
C GLY A 222 -11.68 2.40 18.32
N ALA A 223 -10.36 2.52 18.10
CA ALA A 223 -9.82 3.49 17.15
C ALA A 223 -10.32 3.18 15.73
N GLU A 224 -10.61 4.24 14.97
CA GLU A 224 -11.05 4.15 13.59
C GLU A 224 -10.17 5.04 12.70
N VAL A 225 -9.75 4.52 11.56
CA VAL A 225 -8.90 5.22 10.59
C VAL A 225 -9.52 5.08 9.21
N ILE A 226 -9.54 6.18 8.45
CA ILE A 226 -9.83 6.16 7.02
C ILE A 226 -8.50 6.18 6.29
N GLU A 227 -8.27 5.17 5.47
CA GLU A 227 -7.09 5.08 4.61
C GLU A 227 -7.54 5.27 3.16
N LEU A 228 -6.89 6.19 2.46
CA LEU A 228 -7.03 6.30 1.01
C LEU A 228 -5.65 6.18 0.37
N GLY A 229 -5.59 5.43 -0.73
CA GLY A 229 -4.32 5.18 -1.42
C GLY A 229 -4.48 4.92 -2.92
N SER A 230 -3.37 5.03 -3.63
CA SER A 230 -3.25 4.71 -5.05
C SER A 230 -1.85 4.15 -5.31
N PRO A 231 -1.70 3.03 -6.05
CA PRO A 231 -2.75 2.12 -6.51
C PRO A 231 -3.42 1.35 -5.36
N ALA A 232 -4.53 0.68 -5.66
CA ALA A 232 -5.30 -0.07 -4.67
C ALA A 232 -4.57 -1.32 -4.14
N GLU A 233 -3.78 -1.96 -5.00
CA GLU A 233 -2.84 -3.01 -4.66
C GLU A 233 -1.43 -2.46 -4.81
N HIS A 234 -0.66 -2.48 -3.74
CA HIS A 234 0.70 -1.92 -3.72
C HIS A 234 1.62 -2.79 -2.88
N ILE A 235 2.92 -2.71 -3.18
CA ILE A 235 3.94 -3.46 -2.46
C ILE A 235 4.19 -2.79 -1.12
N THR A 236 4.11 -3.56 -0.04
CA THR A 236 4.59 -3.17 1.29
C THR A 236 5.91 -3.88 1.54
N MET A 237 6.96 -3.11 1.82
CA MET A 237 8.32 -3.63 2.01
C MET A 237 8.72 -3.46 3.46
N ALA A 238 9.04 -4.57 4.14
CA ALA A 238 9.68 -4.52 5.44
C ALA A 238 11.09 -3.95 5.31
N ASP A 239 11.48 -3.10 6.25
CA ASP A 239 12.83 -2.59 6.38
C ASP A 239 13.41 -3.13 7.69
N HIS A 240 14.30 -4.11 7.59
CA HIS A 240 14.91 -4.76 8.76
C HIS A 240 16.11 -3.99 9.30
N ASP A 241 16.65 -3.04 8.52
CA ASP A 241 17.87 -2.31 8.85
C ASP A 241 17.54 -0.94 9.47
N MET A 242 16.45 -0.30 9.03
CA MET A 242 16.04 1.00 9.58
C MET A 242 15.51 0.89 11.00
N THR A 243 16.03 1.77 11.87
CA THR A 243 15.52 2.01 13.22
C THR A 243 14.72 3.31 13.26
N LEU A 244 13.54 3.28 13.88
CA LEU A 244 12.70 4.45 14.16
C LEU A 244 12.57 4.66 15.69
N PRO A 245 12.52 5.91 16.18
CA PRO A 245 12.57 7.17 15.42
C PRO A 245 13.96 7.41 14.79
N SER A 246 13.98 8.14 13.67
CA SER A 246 15.21 8.59 13.01
C SER A 246 15.39 10.11 13.18
N PRO A 247 16.60 10.66 12.97
CA PRO A 247 16.83 12.11 13.03
C PRO A 247 15.89 12.89 12.12
N LEU A 248 15.53 14.10 12.53
CA LEU A 248 14.67 14.99 11.74
C LEU A 248 15.31 15.31 10.39
N TYR A 249 14.54 15.15 9.32
CA TYR A 249 14.88 15.65 7.99
C TYR A 249 14.46 17.11 7.85
N ASP A 250 14.93 17.76 6.78
CA ASP A 250 14.42 19.05 6.37
C ASP A 250 12.91 18.94 6.05
N PRO A 251 12.05 19.89 6.46
CA PRO A 251 10.62 19.87 6.12
C PRO A 251 10.34 19.81 4.61
N GLU A 252 11.26 20.28 3.78
CA GLU A 252 11.19 20.23 2.32
C GLU A 252 11.79 18.95 1.72
N HIS A 253 12.16 17.96 2.55
CA HIS A 253 12.68 16.68 2.08
C HIS A 253 11.70 16.00 1.12
N ASP A 254 12.21 15.63 -0.04
CA ASP A 254 11.44 15.01 -1.12
C ASP A 254 11.44 13.48 -1.00
N PHE A 255 10.26 12.92 -0.79
CA PHE A 255 9.97 11.50 -0.86
C PHE A 255 9.32 11.20 -2.22
N ASN A 256 10.15 11.05 -3.25
CA ASN A 256 9.72 10.74 -4.62
C ASN A 256 8.64 11.71 -5.17
N GLY A 257 8.91 13.01 -5.08
CA GLY A 257 8.03 14.08 -5.56
C GLY A 257 6.99 14.58 -4.56
N GLN A 258 7.04 14.12 -3.30
CA GLN A 258 6.09 14.48 -2.24
C GLN A 258 6.79 14.77 -0.92
N ARG A 259 6.21 15.63 -0.09
CA ARG A 259 6.70 15.95 1.26
C ARG A 259 5.82 15.31 2.32
N PHE A 260 6.36 15.03 3.51
CA PHE A 260 5.53 14.59 4.63
C PHE A 260 4.67 15.75 5.14
N VAL A 261 3.41 15.46 5.50
CA VAL A 261 2.52 16.43 6.17
C VAL A 261 1.79 15.74 7.29
N ARG A 262 1.72 16.43 8.44
CA ARG A 262 0.82 16.14 9.53
C ARG A 262 -0.14 17.30 9.73
N HIS A 263 -1.41 17.07 9.41
CA HIS A 263 -2.50 17.98 9.74
C HIS A 263 -3.00 17.71 11.16
N VAL A 264 -3.22 18.78 11.91
CA VAL A 264 -3.77 18.73 13.27
C VAL A 264 -5.08 19.52 13.28
N ALA A 265 -6.21 18.83 13.44
CA ALA A 265 -7.54 19.37 13.21
C ALA A 265 -7.86 20.58 14.10
N LYS A 266 -7.42 20.56 15.37
CA LYS A 266 -7.61 21.67 16.31
C LYS A 266 -6.92 22.98 15.89
N HIS A 267 -5.97 22.92 14.97
CA HIS A 267 -5.28 24.10 14.43
C HIS A 267 -5.77 24.48 13.03
N ALA A 268 -6.83 23.81 12.53
CA ALA A 268 -7.34 24.04 11.20
C ALA A 268 -7.90 25.46 11.04
N ALA A 269 -7.53 26.11 9.94
CA ALA A 269 -8.12 27.36 9.51
C ALA A 269 -9.27 27.08 8.53
N TRP A 270 -10.44 27.63 8.83
CA TRP A 270 -11.63 27.52 7.99
C TRP A 270 -11.75 28.71 7.05
N LYS A 271 -12.03 28.44 5.77
CA LYS A 271 -12.22 29.46 4.74
C LYS A 271 -13.38 29.09 3.82
N PRO A 272 -13.99 30.05 3.10
CA PRO A 272 -15.01 29.74 2.09
C PRO A 272 -14.53 28.68 1.10
N TRP A 273 -15.39 27.74 0.73
CA TRP A 273 -15.07 26.69 -0.23
C TRP A 273 -15.56 27.01 -1.65
N LYS A 274 -15.04 26.28 -2.65
CA LYS A 274 -15.45 26.38 -4.06
C LYS A 274 -16.95 26.17 -4.23
N SER A 275 -17.54 25.37 -3.36
CA SER A 275 -18.99 25.22 -3.28
C SER A 275 -19.61 26.30 -2.38
N GLN A 276 -20.55 27.06 -2.93
CA GLN A 276 -21.33 28.05 -2.17
C GLN A 276 -22.09 27.41 -1.00
N GLY A 277 -22.07 28.06 0.16
CA GLY A 277 -22.68 27.56 1.40
C GLY A 277 -21.85 26.51 2.13
N PHE A 278 -20.56 26.37 1.78
CA PHE A 278 -19.62 25.48 2.47
C PHE A 278 -18.32 26.19 2.81
N VAL A 279 -17.72 25.78 3.92
CA VAL A 279 -16.37 26.18 4.34
C VAL A 279 -15.47 24.95 4.37
N VAL A 280 -14.17 25.18 4.21
CA VAL A 280 -13.16 24.12 4.14
C VAL A 280 -12.01 24.37 5.12
N ALA A 281 -11.52 23.29 5.70
CA ALA A 281 -10.20 23.18 6.31
C ALA A 281 -9.29 22.39 5.37
N ASP A 282 -8.23 23.04 4.86
CA ASP A 282 -7.23 22.39 4.02
C ASP A 282 -6.19 21.67 4.90
N THR A 283 -5.82 20.46 4.52
CA THR A 283 -4.85 19.65 5.29
C THR A 283 -3.39 19.97 4.95
N GLY A 284 -3.14 20.69 3.86
CA GLY A 284 -1.80 20.94 3.31
C GLY A 284 -1.31 19.86 2.35
N ILE A 285 -2.02 18.73 2.22
CA ILE A 285 -1.64 17.60 1.37
C ILE A 285 -1.59 17.99 -0.12
N GLY A 286 -2.45 18.91 -0.57
CA GLY A 286 -2.40 19.44 -1.93
C GLY A 286 -1.05 20.10 -2.27
N ALA A 287 -0.53 20.91 -1.35
CA ALA A 287 0.77 21.55 -1.54
C ALA A 287 1.91 20.53 -1.45
N ALA A 288 1.87 19.63 -0.47
CA ALA A 288 2.91 18.63 -0.22
C ALA A 288 3.06 17.59 -1.33
N THR A 289 1.99 17.36 -2.09
CA THR A 289 2.00 16.46 -3.26
C THR A 289 2.14 17.21 -4.59
N ASN A 290 2.51 18.49 -4.56
CA ASN A 290 2.65 19.34 -5.74
C ASN A 290 1.40 19.34 -6.64
N GLY A 291 0.22 19.34 -6.01
CA GLY A 291 -1.08 19.37 -6.68
C GLY A 291 -1.66 18.01 -7.07
N LEU A 292 -0.95 16.90 -6.78
CA LEU A 292 -1.42 15.56 -7.12
C LEU A 292 -2.71 15.17 -6.39
N ALA A 293 -2.80 15.40 -5.07
CA ALA A 293 -3.94 14.99 -4.26
C ALA A 293 -4.35 16.04 -3.24
N GLY A 294 -5.64 16.38 -3.22
CA GLY A 294 -6.23 17.28 -2.23
C GLY A 294 -7.01 16.47 -1.21
N VAL A 295 -6.76 16.71 0.07
CA VAL A 295 -7.51 16.12 1.19
C VAL A 295 -7.98 17.27 2.06
N ARG A 296 -9.28 17.34 2.33
CA ARG A 296 -9.90 18.48 3.01
C ARG A 296 -11.04 18.02 3.89
N VAL A 297 -11.35 18.84 4.88
CA VAL A 297 -12.58 18.70 5.63
C VAL A 297 -13.51 19.84 5.24
N VAL A 298 -14.73 19.50 4.80
CA VAL A 298 -15.72 20.44 4.30
C VAL A 298 -16.93 20.44 5.23
N ARG A 299 -17.40 21.62 5.63
CA ARG A 299 -18.59 21.80 6.48
C ARG A 299 -19.63 22.66 5.79
N ALA A 300 -20.89 22.38 6.05
CA ALA A 300 -21.97 23.27 5.63
C ALA A 300 -21.94 24.58 6.45
N GLU A 301 -22.14 25.71 5.80
CA GLU A 301 -22.28 27.02 6.43
C GLU A 301 -23.73 27.50 6.25
N GLY A 302 -24.54 27.36 7.31
CA GLY A 302 -25.97 27.69 7.29
C GLY A 302 -26.84 26.65 6.59
N ALA A 303 -28.00 27.07 6.08
CA ALA A 303 -28.84 26.22 5.24
C ALA A 303 -28.16 26.10 3.87
N GLY A 304 -27.38 25.03 3.69
CA GLY A 304 -26.58 24.80 2.47
C GLY A 304 -27.41 25.04 1.20
N GLN A 305 -26.87 25.82 0.27
CA GLN A 305 -27.56 26.11 -0.98
C GLN A 305 -27.53 24.86 -1.88
N GLU A 306 -28.70 24.50 -2.39
CA GLU A 306 -28.88 23.40 -3.34
C GLU A 306 -28.37 23.83 -4.73
N VAL A 307 -27.05 23.84 -4.87
CA VAL A 307 -26.36 24.20 -6.11
C VAL A 307 -25.87 22.93 -6.79
N SER A 308 -26.26 22.75 -8.04
CA SER A 308 -25.73 21.71 -8.92
C SER A 308 -24.25 21.96 -9.19
N ARG A 309 -23.47 20.89 -9.20
CA ARG A 309 -22.01 20.91 -9.32
C ARG A 309 -21.56 19.83 -10.28
N MET A 310 -20.45 20.09 -10.96
CA MET A 310 -19.74 19.08 -11.73
C MET A 310 -18.23 19.35 -11.69
N HIS A 311 -17.43 18.33 -11.43
CA HIS A 311 -15.96 18.41 -11.50
C HIS A 311 -15.44 17.60 -12.69
N ASP A 312 -14.18 17.82 -13.08
CA ASP A 312 -13.45 17.00 -14.06
C ASP A 312 -12.14 16.51 -13.45
N THR A 313 -12.26 15.66 -12.43
CA THR A 313 -11.13 15.08 -11.69
C THR A 313 -11.06 13.58 -11.92
N GLU A 314 -9.87 12.98 -11.83
CA GLU A 314 -9.70 11.51 -11.95
C GLU A 314 -10.21 10.76 -10.71
N PHE A 315 -10.32 11.44 -9.57
CA PHE A 315 -10.90 10.91 -8.35
C PHE A 315 -11.60 12.01 -7.57
N CYS A 316 -12.79 11.72 -7.04
CA CYS A 316 -13.55 12.61 -6.17
C CYS A 316 -14.35 11.74 -5.20
N PHE A 317 -13.94 11.76 -3.93
CA PHE A 317 -14.48 10.91 -2.89
C PHE A 317 -14.90 11.76 -1.70
N PHE A 318 -16.06 11.43 -1.15
CA PHE A 318 -16.60 12.02 0.07
C PHE A 318 -16.88 10.92 1.08
N LEU A 319 -16.53 11.14 2.35
CA LEU A 319 -17.02 10.38 3.49
C LEU A 319 -17.71 11.36 4.46
N VAL A 320 -18.89 10.99 4.96
CA VAL A 320 -19.58 11.79 5.97
C VAL A 320 -18.94 11.55 7.34
N LEU A 321 -18.26 12.56 7.87
CA LEU A 321 -17.65 12.52 9.20
C LEU A 321 -18.68 12.78 10.31
N ALA A 322 -19.63 13.68 10.06
CA ALA A 322 -20.73 14.01 10.96
C ALA A 322 -21.95 14.51 10.18
N GLY A 323 -23.12 14.40 10.79
CA GLY A 323 -24.37 14.84 10.20
C GLY A 323 -24.82 13.97 9.03
N SER A 324 -25.42 14.60 8.03
CA SER A 324 -26.05 13.92 6.90
C SER A 324 -26.41 14.86 5.76
N LEU A 325 -26.55 14.30 4.55
CA LEU A 325 -26.94 15.00 3.35
C LEU A 325 -27.64 14.06 2.36
N ASP A 326 -28.37 14.64 1.42
CA ASP A 326 -28.87 13.93 0.25
C ASP A 326 -28.00 14.34 -0.95
N VAL A 327 -27.45 13.38 -1.69
CA VAL A 327 -26.81 13.62 -2.99
C VAL A 327 -27.83 13.30 -4.07
N ALA A 328 -28.15 14.29 -4.91
CA ALA A 328 -29.07 14.15 -6.03
C ALA A 328 -28.33 14.15 -7.37
N GLN A 329 -28.70 13.24 -8.27
CA GLN A 329 -28.22 13.17 -9.65
C GLN A 329 -29.44 12.88 -10.54
N GLY A 330 -29.85 13.85 -11.37
CA GLY A 330 -31.09 13.73 -12.13
C GLY A 330 -32.30 13.44 -11.23
N GLU A 331 -33.00 12.33 -11.48
CA GLU A 331 -34.12 11.84 -10.66
C GLU A 331 -33.68 10.99 -9.47
N GLN A 332 -32.43 10.55 -9.44
CA GLN A 332 -31.88 9.71 -8.38
C GLN A 332 -31.47 10.56 -7.18
N ARG A 333 -31.67 10.00 -5.99
CA ARG A 333 -31.30 10.63 -4.73
C ARG A 333 -30.85 9.59 -3.73
N TRP A 334 -29.72 9.86 -3.08
CA TRP A 334 -29.16 9.00 -2.06
C TRP A 334 -28.96 9.77 -0.76
N ARG A 335 -29.52 9.26 0.33
CA ARG A 335 -29.23 9.76 1.68
C ARG A 335 -27.89 9.20 2.13
N LEU A 336 -27.00 10.07 2.59
CA LEU A 336 -25.76 9.70 3.25
C LEU A 336 -25.79 10.23 4.69
N ALA A 337 -25.43 9.37 5.63
CA ALA A 337 -25.24 9.71 7.04
C ALA A 337 -23.80 9.41 7.47
N THR A 338 -23.46 9.73 8.72
CA THR A 338 -22.14 9.44 9.31
C THR A 338 -21.60 8.06 8.93
N ASP A 339 -20.34 8.06 8.49
CA ASP A 339 -19.57 6.93 7.99
C ASP A 339 -20.01 6.37 6.62
N ASP A 340 -21.05 6.91 5.99
CA ASP A 340 -21.34 6.64 4.58
C ASP A 340 -20.34 7.38 3.68
N SER A 341 -20.01 6.77 2.53
CA SER A 341 -19.16 7.39 1.51
C SER A 341 -19.79 7.36 0.13
N ILE A 342 -19.33 8.29 -0.71
CA ILE A 342 -19.65 8.34 -2.13
C ILE A 342 -18.42 8.74 -2.95
N ALA A 343 -18.15 8.01 -4.03
CA ALA A 343 -17.23 8.41 -5.07
C ALA A 343 -18.02 8.84 -6.31
N ILE A 344 -17.73 10.04 -6.84
CA ILE A 344 -18.47 10.65 -7.94
C ILE A 344 -17.55 10.75 -9.17
N PRO A 345 -17.95 10.21 -10.33
CA PRO A 345 -17.19 10.34 -11.57
C PRO A 345 -17.05 11.79 -12.03
N GLY A 346 -15.95 12.09 -12.70
CA GLY A 346 -15.80 13.34 -13.43
C GLY A 346 -16.90 13.50 -14.48
N LYS A 347 -17.31 14.74 -14.72
CA LYS A 347 -18.33 15.16 -15.68
C LYS A 347 -19.74 14.63 -15.37
N LEU A 348 -19.96 14.09 -14.18
CA LEU A 348 -21.30 13.74 -13.69
C LEU A 348 -21.84 14.89 -12.83
N PRO A 349 -22.94 15.55 -13.23
CA PRO A 349 -23.57 16.57 -12.39
C PRO A 349 -24.19 15.97 -11.13
N TYR A 350 -24.02 16.62 -9.98
CA TYR A 350 -24.64 16.23 -8.72
C TYR A 350 -24.99 17.46 -7.88
N THR A 351 -25.95 17.32 -6.97
CA THR A 351 -26.38 18.40 -6.06
C THR A 351 -26.38 17.88 -4.63
N PHE A 352 -25.79 18.62 -3.71
CA PHE A 352 -26.00 18.39 -2.28
C PHE A 352 -27.28 19.09 -1.84
N THR A 353 -28.18 18.32 -1.23
CA THR A 353 -29.49 18.76 -0.77
C THR A 353 -29.70 18.29 0.67
N ARG A 354 -30.62 18.92 1.40
CA ARG A 354 -30.97 18.52 2.79
C ARG A 354 -29.76 18.27 3.71
N CYS A 355 -28.75 19.14 3.62
CA CYS A 355 -27.58 19.10 4.49
C CYS A 355 -28.00 19.42 5.92
N SER A 356 -27.63 18.58 6.88
CA SER A 356 -27.86 18.88 8.30
C SER A 356 -26.92 20.00 8.77
N PRO A 357 -27.29 20.77 9.81
CA PRO A 357 -26.47 21.88 10.30
C PRO A 357 -25.07 21.48 10.81
N ASP A 358 -24.91 20.22 11.20
CA ASP A 358 -23.68 19.62 11.71
C ASP A 358 -22.89 18.85 10.65
N LEU A 359 -23.27 18.97 9.37
CA LEU A 359 -22.64 18.22 8.28
C LEU A 359 -21.14 18.52 8.17
N GLU A 360 -20.34 17.46 8.23
CA GLU A 360 -18.90 17.48 8.02
C GLU A 360 -18.52 16.33 7.08
N LEU A 361 -17.74 16.64 6.04
CA LEU A 361 -17.32 15.71 4.99
C LEU A 361 -15.79 15.67 4.94
N LEU A 362 -15.22 14.48 4.85
CA LEU A 362 -13.86 14.29 4.34
C LEU A 362 -13.94 14.25 2.81
N GLU A 363 -13.34 15.23 2.14
CA GLU A 363 -13.27 15.33 0.68
C GLU A 363 -11.84 14.99 0.22
N VAL A 364 -11.73 14.04 -0.71
CA VAL A 364 -10.47 13.67 -1.36
C VAL A 364 -10.61 13.78 -2.87
N THR A 365 -9.74 14.57 -3.51
CA THR A 365 -9.73 14.74 -4.96
C THR A 365 -8.34 14.56 -5.54
N LEU A 366 -8.26 13.95 -6.72
CA LEU A 366 -7.06 13.99 -7.55
C LEU A 366 -7.47 14.54 -8.92
N PRO A 367 -6.91 15.68 -9.39
CA PRO A 367 -5.91 16.51 -8.73
C PRO A 367 -6.42 17.29 -7.49
N ALA A 368 -5.50 17.95 -6.78
CA ALA A 368 -5.77 18.74 -5.59
C ALA A 368 -6.49 20.06 -5.87
N ASP A 369 -6.28 20.68 -7.04
CA ASP A 369 -7.03 21.85 -7.47
C ASP A 369 -7.91 21.49 -8.66
N PHE A 370 -9.15 21.94 -8.63
CA PHE A 370 -10.15 21.66 -9.66
C PHE A 370 -11.23 22.74 -9.66
N SER A 371 -11.99 22.79 -10.74
CA SER A 371 -13.15 23.69 -10.87
C SER A 371 -14.45 22.92 -10.67
N LEU A 372 -15.43 23.60 -10.10
CA LEU A 372 -16.83 23.16 -10.09
C LEU A 372 -17.58 23.98 -11.13
N ALA A 373 -18.22 23.30 -12.07
CA ALA A 373 -19.15 23.87 -13.05
C ALA A 373 -20.59 23.79 -12.55
#